data_AF-A0A519L3B2-F1
#
_entry.id   AF-A0A519L3B2-F1
#
_cell.length_a   1.000
_cell.length_b   1.000
_cell.length_c   1.000
_cell.angle_alpha   90.00
_cell.angle_beta   90.00
_cell.angle_gamma   90.00
#
_symmetry.space_group_name_H-M   'P 1'
#
loop_
_entity.id
_entity.type
_entity.pdbx_description
1 polymer ?
#
loop_
_entity_poly.entity_id
_entity_poly.type
_entity_poly.pdbx_seq_one_letter_code
_entity_poly.pdbx_strand_id
1 'polypeptide(L)'
;MDEFDKIPVELYRKGEIGDSFFDTIRAISNKGPYGFILVGGERMEYIMRDQSQEMNKFKSFRVDYFNKKTHMVDFRDLITKPIQQFFEVTEEAVNFLYKYTSGNPYFTKVICEEMIILMIDKRDNHITERDMEEAKNKAVENAGEQIFAHFWKDGIRDFIVNEDEVSINRRKLLISLTHLSHTGKMLTKANVIDQAVMISLPEAIAVSTLKEFVEREVLTESGDEIDFKVLFFKDWLIAGGIEKLKTTLIESDRLDQEVIANKLAIIRSEEINKLTKDWSAYRGLEITTDKVRAWLEQFGDNQKQRLMFKLIQHLHFYSDFELVGKMKELYNKIKKNFTESGSVRLIKGREFTRKDILVSYLEDSPAKSGAEYAKLFADENEIFYKNVVAPEKLDRYLENNKNIHSVIFIDDFIGSGNSSIDNLNQLFEQYPKMFENPDVSFHYGVVSGFQEAKHKIVTKMKRLKLNIIVHLCDLLDDSDKVFGDNSKIFSAPAERYRARALAYFHGTNLVKNNPLGYGDCQSLIVFPKTIPNNSLPILWSDNKDWQPLF
;
A
#
# COMPACT_ATOMS: atom_id res chain seq x y z
N MET A 1 -32.86 19.73 14.07
CA MET A 1 -31.76 19.03 13.39
C MET A 1 -30.49 19.66 13.91
N ASP A 2 -29.76 18.91 14.72
CA ASP A 2 -28.48 19.35 15.26
C ASP A 2 -27.35 18.99 14.29
N GLU A 3 -26.25 19.75 14.33
CA GLU A 3 -25.11 19.60 13.41
C GLU A 3 -25.51 19.57 11.92
N PHE A 4 -26.54 20.35 11.55
CA PHE A 4 -27.09 20.39 10.19
C PHE A 4 -26.06 20.87 9.16
N ASP A 5 -24.99 21.53 9.60
CA ASP A 5 -23.90 21.98 8.76
C ASP A 5 -22.86 20.89 8.40
N LYS A 6 -23.05 19.66 8.89
CA LYS A 6 -22.28 18.46 8.52
C LYS A 6 -22.89 17.65 7.38
N ILE A 7 -23.97 18.13 6.75
CA ILE A 7 -24.57 17.44 5.60
C ILE A 7 -23.59 17.42 4.41
N PRO A 8 -23.57 16.35 3.60
CA PRO A 8 -22.72 16.28 2.41
C PRO A 8 -22.93 17.45 1.44
N VAL A 9 -21.86 17.85 0.76
CA VAL A 9 -21.86 18.97 -0.21
C VAL A 9 -22.92 18.79 -1.29
N GLU A 10 -23.15 17.56 -1.71
CA GLU A 10 -24.13 17.18 -2.72
C GLU A 10 -25.58 17.52 -2.30
N LEU A 11 -25.84 17.63 -0.99
CA LEU A 11 -27.18 17.90 -0.45
C LEU A 11 -27.52 19.39 -0.31
N TYR A 12 -26.54 20.29 -0.34
CA TYR A 12 -26.81 21.72 -0.25
C TYR A 12 -26.29 22.54 -1.41
N ARG A 13 -25.45 21.97 -2.27
CA ARG A 13 -25.14 22.60 -3.55
C ARG A 13 -26.38 22.63 -4.44
N LYS A 14 -26.51 23.70 -5.22
CA LYS A 14 -27.51 23.78 -6.30
C LYS A 14 -27.33 22.64 -7.30
N GLY A 15 -28.41 21.92 -7.56
CA GLY A 15 -28.44 20.69 -8.35
C GLY A 15 -29.64 19.84 -7.94
N GLU A 16 -30.01 18.86 -8.78
CA GLU A 16 -31.28 18.11 -8.62
C GLU A 16 -31.48 17.52 -7.21
N ILE A 17 -30.42 17.00 -6.59
CA ILE A 17 -30.47 16.39 -5.27
C ILE A 17 -30.60 17.44 -4.17
N GLY A 18 -29.75 18.46 -4.17
CA GLY A 18 -29.75 19.50 -3.14
C GLY A 18 -31.00 20.38 -3.20
N ASP A 19 -31.44 20.74 -4.42
CA ASP A 19 -32.66 21.52 -4.62
C ASP A 19 -33.87 20.70 -4.14
N SER A 20 -33.97 19.42 -4.50
CA SER A 20 -35.05 18.54 -4.01
C SER A 20 -35.07 18.40 -2.48
N PHE A 21 -33.90 18.33 -1.85
CA PHE A 21 -33.76 18.24 -0.40
C PHE A 21 -34.26 19.52 0.30
N PHE A 22 -33.82 20.69 -0.14
CA PHE A 22 -34.23 21.97 0.44
C PHE A 22 -35.68 22.35 0.10
N ASP A 23 -36.16 22.02 -1.10
CA ASP A 23 -37.57 22.12 -1.49
C ASP A 23 -38.46 21.30 -0.55
N THR A 24 -38.01 20.10 -0.18
CA THR A 24 -38.74 19.22 0.75
C THR A 24 -38.81 19.83 2.15
N ILE A 25 -37.69 20.35 2.67
CA ILE A 25 -37.66 21.05 3.96
C ILE A 25 -38.63 22.23 3.95
N ARG A 26 -38.59 23.05 2.89
CA ARG A 26 -39.48 24.20 2.73
C ARG A 26 -40.94 23.79 2.59
N ALA A 27 -41.24 22.72 1.84
CA ALA A 27 -42.60 22.23 1.66
C ALA A 27 -43.19 21.72 2.97
N ILE A 28 -42.39 21.03 3.80
CA ILE A 28 -42.80 20.57 5.13
C ILE A 28 -42.95 21.76 6.09
N SER A 29 -42.02 22.72 6.08
CA SER A 29 -42.07 23.89 6.97
C SER A 29 -43.28 24.79 6.71
N ASN A 30 -43.88 24.71 5.52
CA ASN A 30 -45.11 25.41 5.17
C ASN A 30 -46.39 24.70 5.66
N LYS A 31 -46.30 23.47 6.17
CA LYS A 31 -47.44 22.74 6.74
C LYS A 31 -47.58 23.06 8.23
N GLY A 32 -48.77 23.49 8.64
CA GLY A 32 -49.04 24.05 9.98
C GLY A 32 -48.61 23.26 11.23
N PRO A 33 -48.54 21.91 11.25
CA PRO A 33 -48.13 21.19 12.46
C PRO A 33 -46.61 20.97 12.58
N TYR A 34 -45.79 21.41 11.61
CA TYR A 34 -44.35 21.14 11.59
C TYR A 34 -43.53 22.42 11.65
N GLY A 35 -42.45 22.38 12.44
CA GLY A 35 -41.45 23.45 12.55
C GLY A 35 -40.04 22.87 12.55
N PHE A 36 -39.09 23.61 11.99
CA PHE A 36 -37.68 23.21 11.94
C PHE A 36 -36.84 24.16 12.78
N ILE A 37 -35.96 23.57 13.59
CA ILE A 37 -34.80 24.26 14.18
C ILE A 37 -33.59 23.59 13.57
N LEU A 38 -32.80 24.35 12.82
CA LEU A 38 -31.55 23.89 12.22
C LEU A 38 -30.42 24.51 13.02
N VAL A 39 -29.60 23.66 13.64
CA VAL A 39 -28.45 24.07 14.44
C VAL A 39 -27.21 23.61 13.70
N GLY A 40 -26.22 24.48 13.58
CA GLY A 40 -24.94 24.19 12.96
C GLY A 40 -23.93 25.27 13.29
N GLY A 41 -22.66 24.97 13.08
CA GLY A 41 -21.54 25.89 13.29
C GLY A 41 -21.30 26.82 12.10
N GLU A 42 -20.03 27.13 11.87
CA GLU A 42 -19.60 28.14 10.90
C GLU A 42 -19.97 27.81 9.45
N ARG A 43 -20.18 26.52 9.11
CA ARG A 43 -20.54 26.12 7.74
C ARG A 43 -21.99 26.48 7.38
N MET A 44 -22.83 26.81 8.37
CA MET A 44 -24.23 27.16 8.15
C MET A 44 -24.41 28.41 7.26
N GLU A 45 -23.53 29.40 7.36
CA GLU A 45 -23.60 30.61 6.52
C GLU A 45 -23.45 30.28 5.03
N TYR A 46 -22.63 29.28 4.67
CA TYR A 46 -22.47 28.83 3.30
C TYR A 46 -23.71 28.13 2.78
N ILE A 47 -24.28 27.23 3.58
CA ILE A 47 -25.52 26.51 3.25
C ILE A 47 -26.66 27.51 3.02
N MET A 48 -26.81 28.49 3.91
CA MET A 48 -27.84 29.53 3.78
C MET A 48 -27.63 30.41 2.54
N ARG A 49 -26.39 30.68 2.16
CA ARG A 49 -26.07 31.48 0.96
C ARG A 49 -26.42 30.72 -0.32
N ASP A 50 -26.00 29.46 -0.44
CA ASP A 50 -26.20 28.64 -1.63
C ASP A 50 -27.68 28.31 -1.86
N GLN A 51 -28.44 28.08 -0.77
CA GLN A 51 -29.87 27.75 -0.80
C GLN A 51 -30.77 28.91 -0.35
N SER A 52 -30.32 30.15 -0.60
CA SER A 52 -31.00 31.38 -0.14
C SER A 52 -32.47 31.51 -0.56
N GLN A 53 -32.88 30.93 -1.69
CA GLN A 53 -34.27 30.97 -2.17
C GLN A 53 -35.20 30.06 -1.37
N GLU A 54 -34.72 28.87 -1.01
CA GLU A 54 -35.49 27.88 -0.27
C GLU A 54 -35.52 28.15 1.23
N MET A 55 -34.46 28.78 1.74
CA MET A 55 -34.27 29.11 3.15
C MET A 55 -34.80 30.49 3.55
N ASN A 56 -35.43 31.24 2.64
CA ASN A 56 -35.86 32.62 2.87
C ASN A 56 -36.88 32.83 4.01
N LYS A 57 -37.58 31.77 4.44
CA LYS A 57 -38.53 31.82 5.58
C LYS A 57 -37.89 31.49 6.93
N PHE A 58 -36.67 30.97 6.94
CA PHE A 58 -35.95 30.67 8.17
C PHE A 58 -35.41 31.96 8.79
N LYS A 59 -35.51 32.05 10.12
CA LYS A 59 -34.90 33.13 10.89
C LYS A 59 -33.58 32.64 11.45
N SER A 60 -32.50 33.34 11.13
CA SER A 60 -31.19 33.05 11.71
C SER A 60 -31.07 33.70 13.09
N PHE A 61 -30.59 32.92 14.05
CA PHE A 61 -30.25 33.37 15.39
C PHE A 61 -28.82 32.92 15.67
N ARG A 62 -27.88 33.87 15.77
CA ARG A 62 -26.49 33.58 16.14
C ARG A 62 -26.39 33.44 17.66
N VAL A 63 -25.91 32.28 18.10
CA VAL A 63 -25.62 31.99 19.51
C VAL A 63 -24.11 31.85 19.63
N ASP A 64 -23.47 32.78 20.32
CA ASP A 64 -22.01 32.93 20.36
C ASP A 64 -21.54 33.41 21.75
N TYR A 65 -20.38 34.06 21.85
CA TYR A 65 -19.84 34.67 23.07
C TYR A 65 -20.90 35.49 23.86
N PHE A 66 -20.87 35.35 25.19
CA PHE A 66 -21.58 36.25 26.09
C PHE A 66 -21.05 37.68 25.93
N ASN A 67 -21.93 38.65 25.68
CA ASN A 67 -21.54 40.04 25.50
C ASN A 67 -21.43 40.75 26.86
N LYS A 68 -20.30 41.41 27.10
CA LYS A 68 -20.01 42.14 28.36
C LYS A 68 -21.08 43.16 28.76
N LYS A 69 -21.80 43.75 27.82
CA LYS A 69 -22.80 44.78 28.11
C LYS A 69 -24.19 44.20 28.33
N THR A 70 -24.57 43.17 27.56
CA THR A 70 -25.95 42.68 27.52
C THR A 70 -26.17 41.37 28.25
N HIS A 71 -25.16 40.50 28.36
CA HIS A 71 -25.33 39.12 28.86
C HIS A 71 -24.46 38.79 30.08
N MET A 72 -23.94 39.80 30.81
CA MET A 72 -23.06 39.53 31.96
C MET A 72 -23.76 38.82 33.12
N VAL A 73 -25.06 39.09 33.31
CA VAL A 73 -25.85 38.37 34.33
C VAL A 73 -25.94 36.89 33.96
N ASP A 74 -26.23 36.59 32.70
CA ASP A 74 -26.31 35.20 32.22
C ASP A 74 -24.94 34.49 32.29
N PHE A 75 -23.86 35.20 32.00
CA PHE A 75 -22.49 34.67 32.12
C PHE A 75 -22.14 34.34 33.58
N ARG A 76 -22.48 35.24 34.52
CA ARG A 76 -22.31 34.98 35.96
C ARG A 76 -23.12 33.76 36.37
N ASP A 77 -24.38 33.71 35.95
CA ASP A 77 -25.30 32.62 36.26
C ASP A 77 -24.80 31.26 35.75
N LEU A 78 -24.17 31.22 34.56
CA LEU A 78 -23.54 30.02 34.01
C LEU A 78 -22.48 29.44 34.97
N ILE A 79 -21.74 30.32 35.66
CA ILE A 79 -20.65 29.94 36.55
C ILE A 79 -21.18 29.62 37.94
N THR A 80 -22.04 30.47 38.50
CA THR A 80 -22.40 30.43 39.92
C THR A 80 -23.58 29.52 40.21
N LYS A 81 -24.64 29.51 39.39
CA LYS A 81 -25.86 28.73 39.67
C LYS A 81 -25.61 27.23 39.87
N PRO A 82 -24.74 26.56 39.07
CA PRO A 82 -24.48 25.14 39.26
C PRO A 82 -23.83 24.78 40.60
N ILE A 83 -23.12 25.72 41.22
CA ILE A 83 -22.28 25.49 42.41
C ILE A 83 -22.69 26.30 43.65
N GLN A 84 -23.70 27.17 43.53
CA GLN A 84 -24.13 28.14 44.55
C GLN A 84 -24.47 27.53 45.92
N GLN A 85 -24.78 26.24 45.98
CA GLN A 85 -25.08 25.55 47.25
C GLN A 85 -23.81 25.23 48.05
N PHE A 86 -22.67 25.14 47.38
CA PHE A 86 -21.41 24.65 47.96
C PHE A 86 -20.31 25.69 47.93
N PHE A 87 -20.34 26.64 46.99
CA PHE A 87 -19.28 27.61 46.76
C PHE A 87 -19.83 29.04 46.63
N GLU A 88 -19.04 30.00 47.08
CA GLU A 88 -19.22 31.43 46.85
C GLU A 88 -18.14 31.92 45.89
N VAL A 89 -18.53 32.63 44.82
CA VAL A 89 -17.60 33.14 43.80
C VAL A 89 -17.59 34.66 43.85
N THR A 90 -16.41 35.27 43.95
CA THR A 90 -16.31 36.73 43.94
C THR A 90 -16.55 37.32 42.55
N GLU A 91 -16.96 38.59 42.50
CA GLU A 91 -17.15 39.31 41.24
C GLU A 91 -15.85 39.47 40.45
N GLU A 92 -14.73 39.63 41.14
CA GLU A 92 -13.40 39.71 40.54
C GLU A 92 -13.05 38.41 39.82
N ALA A 93 -13.37 37.25 40.40
CA ALA A 93 -13.16 35.94 39.78
C ALA A 93 -14.01 35.76 38.50
N VAL A 94 -15.27 36.20 38.52
CA VAL A 94 -16.15 36.19 37.33
C VAL A 94 -15.60 37.11 36.24
N ASN A 95 -15.16 38.32 36.60
CA ASN A 95 -14.58 39.28 35.67
C ASN A 95 -13.26 38.78 35.08
N PHE A 96 -12.42 38.13 35.88
CA PHE A 96 -11.19 37.47 35.44
C PHE A 96 -11.51 36.39 34.40
N LEU A 97 -12.48 35.52 34.69
CA LEU A 97 -12.85 34.45 33.78
C LEU A 97 -13.39 34.99 32.45
N TYR A 98 -14.22 36.05 32.51
CA TYR A 98 -14.69 36.73 31.30
C TYR A 98 -13.51 37.29 30.49
N LYS A 99 -12.52 37.93 31.15
CA LYS A 99 -11.34 38.50 30.48
C LYS A 99 -10.56 37.43 29.70
N TYR A 100 -10.38 36.23 30.27
CA TYR A 100 -9.58 35.19 29.63
C TYR A 100 -10.32 34.36 28.58
N THR A 101 -11.64 34.25 28.72
CA THR A 101 -12.47 33.45 27.80
C THR A 101 -13.20 34.31 26.77
N SER A 102 -13.18 35.64 26.93
CA SER A 102 -14.01 36.60 26.21
C SER A 102 -15.51 36.26 26.25
N GLY A 103 -15.96 35.60 27.32
CA GLY A 103 -17.35 35.15 27.44
C GLY A 103 -17.67 33.90 26.61
N ASN A 104 -16.66 33.12 26.17
CA ASN A 104 -16.91 31.85 25.51
C ASN A 104 -17.38 30.78 26.52
N PRO A 105 -18.58 30.20 26.39
CA PRO A 105 -19.10 29.22 27.37
C PRO A 105 -18.25 27.95 27.46
N TYR A 106 -17.67 27.50 26.34
CA TYR A 106 -16.87 26.28 26.32
C TYR A 106 -15.56 26.47 27.08
N PHE A 107 -14.78 27.52 26.78
CA PHE A 107 -13.53 27.78 27.52
C PHE A 107 -13.78 28.16 28.99
N THR A 108 -14.90 28.84 29.26
CA THR A 108 -15.37 29.12 30.64
C THR A 108 -15.57 27.82 31.41
N LYS A 109 -16.24 26.84 30.81
CA LYS A 109 -16.42 25.52 31.41
C LYS A 109 -15.08 24.83 31.68
N VAL A 110 -14.15 24.83 30.72
CA VAL A 110 -12.83 24.18 30.88
C VAL A 110 -12.07 24.72 32.10
N ILE A 111 -12.02 26.04 32.27
CA ILE A 111 -11.36 26.64 33.44
C ILE A 111 -12.15 26.37 34.74
N CYS A 112 -13.48 26.42 34.69
CA CYS A 112 -14.32 26.11 35.86
C CYS A 112 -14.16 24.67 36.35
N GLU A 113 -13.95 23.70 35.45
CA GLU A 113 -13.70 22.30 35.82
C GLU A 113 -12.42 22.17 36.66
N GLU A 114 -11.33 22.80 36.21
CA GLU A 114 -10.06 22.85 36.96
C GLU A 114 -10.19 23.64 38.27
N MET A 115 -10.99 24.71 38.26
CA MET A 115 -11.27 25.50 39.46
C MET A 115 -11.96 24.65 40.54
N ILE A 116 -12.97 23.86 40.18
CA ILE A 116 -13.66 23.02 41.18
C ILE A 116 -12.72 21.96 41.75
N ILE A 117 -11.89 21.33 40.92
CA ILE A 117 -10.87 20.38 41.38
C ILE A 117 -9.93 21.07 42.38
N LEU A 118 -9.44 22.26 42.04
CA LEU A 118 -8.54 23.03 42.88
C LEU A 118 -9.16 23.38 44.25
N MET A 119 -10.42 23.81 44.26
CA MET A 119 -11.08 24.23 45.51
C MET A 119 -11.41 23.04 46.41
N ILE A 120 -11.78 21.90 45.82
CA ILE A 120 -11.96 20.64 46.58
C ILE A 120 -10.66 20.23 47.26
N ASP A 121 -9.53 20.30 46.54
CA ASP A 121 -8.21 19.98 47.09
C ASP A 121 -7.79 20.95 48.20
N LYS A 122 -8.07 22.25 48.04
CA LYS A 122 -7.82 23.29 49.05
C LYS A 122 -8.78 23.19 50.25
N ARG A 123 -9.92 22.48 50.10
CA ARG A 123 -11.03 22.45 51.05
C ARG A 123 -11.56 23.84 51.39
N ASP A 124 -11.57 24.70 50.38
CA ASP A 124 -12.05 26.08 50.49
C ASP A 124 -13.31 26.22 49.63
N ASN A 125 -14.30 26.95 50.14
CA ASN A 125 -15.56 27.19 49.45
C ASN A 125 -15.69 28.62 48.93
N HIS A 126 -14.69 29.47 49.13
CA HIS A 126 -14.67 30.85 48.66
C HIS A 126 -13.69 31.02 47.50
N ILE A 127 -14.20 31.22 46.29
CA ILE A 127 -13.42 31.30 45.05
C ILE A 127 -13.05 32.74 44.75
N THR A 128 -11.76 33.06 44.82
CA THR A 128 -11.22 34.39 44.52
C THR A 128 -10.64 34.48 43.10
N GLU A 129 -10.27 35.70 42.67
CA GLU A 129 -9.53 35.91 41.42
C GLU A 129 -8.23 35.09 41.37
N ARG A 130 -7.51 34.96 42.49
CA ARG A 130 -6.26 34.20 42.56
C ARG A 130 -6.48 32.71 42.33
N ASP A 131 -7.57 32.16 42.86
CA ASP A 131 -7.91 30.75 42.65
C ASP A 131 -8.32 30.50 41.19
N MET A 132 -9.01 31.46 40.58
CA MET A 132 -9.38 31.40 39.16
C MET A 132 -8.13 31.51 38.25
N GLU A 133 -7.15 32.33 38.62
CA GLU A 133 -5.87 32.42 37.92
C GLU A 133 -5.09 31.11 38.00
N GLU A 134 -5.00 30.50 39.19
CA GLU A 134 -4.35 29.21 39.38
C GLU A 134 -5.06 28.10 38.59
N ALA A 135 -6.39 28.06 38.62
CA ALA A 135 -7.19 27.13 37.84
C ALA A 135 -6.98 27.30 36.33
N LYS A 136 -6.92 28.55 35.84
CA LYS A 136 -6.62 28.85 34.44
C LYS A 136 -5.24 28.34 34.05
N ASN A 137 -4.23 28.51 34.90
CA ASN A 137 -2.87 28.02 34.62
C ASN A 137 -2.85 26.48 34.55
N LYS A 138 -3.52 25.79 35.46
CA LYS A 138 -3.69 24.32 35.39
C LYS A 138 -4.44 23.89 34.12
N ALA A 139 -5.50 24.60 33.76
CA ALA A 139 -6.24 24.36 32.53
C ALA A 139 -5.36 24.52 31.29
N VAL A 140 -4.46 25.51 31.26
CA VAL A 140 -3.49 25.69 30.17
C VAL A 140 -2.53 24.50 30.09
N GLU A 141 -1.98 24.05 31.21
CA GLU A 141 -1.05 22.91 31.27
C GLU A 141 -1.72 21.59 30.81
N ASN A 142 -2.96 21.36 31.25
CA ASN A 142 -3.72 20.15 30.95
C ASN A 142 -4.37 20.17 29.57
N ALA A 143 -4.52 21.33 28.94
CA ALA A 143 -5.23 21.46 27.67
C ALA A 143 -4.53 20.74 26.51
N GLY A 144 -5.27 19.84 25.87
CA GLY A 144 -4.90 19.22 24.59
C GLY A 144 -5.25 20.09 23.38
N GLU A 145 -4.69 19.74 22.22
CA GLU A 145 -4.93 20.43 20.94
C GLU A 145 -6.43 20.47 20.58
N GLN A 146 -7.17 19.42 20.89
CA GLN A 146 -8.58 19.24 20.54
C GLN A 146 -9.50 20.35 21.06
N ILE A 147 -9.13 21.00 22.17
CA ILE A 147 -9.89 22.11 22.77
C ILE A 147 -9.95 23.32 21.83
N PHE A 148 -8.89 23.54 21.04
CA PHE A 148 -8.73 24.70 20.18
C PHE A 148 -8.85 24.37 18.68
N ALA A 149 -9.02 23.08 18.34
CA ALA A 149 -8.99 22.60 16.96
C ALA A 149 -9.95 23.31 16.00
N HIS A 150 -11.10 23.77 16.49
CA HIS A 150 -12.08 24.53 15.71
C HIS A 150 -11.49 25.82 15.10
N PHE A 151 -10.48 26.44 15.72
CA PHE A 151 -9.86 27.65 15.16
C PHE A 151 -9.16 27.38 13.82
N TRP A 152 -8.57 26.20 13.61
CA TRP A 152 -7.91 25.89 12.34
C TRP A 152 -8.64 24.85 11.49
N LYS A 153 -9.57 24.06 12.04
CA LYS A 153 -10.32 23.02 11.29
C LYS A 153 -11.72 23.46 10.82
N ASP A 154 -12.39 24.36 11.54
CA ASP A 154 -13.79 24.68 11.23
C ASP A 154 -13.92 25.80 10.18
N GLY A 155 -15.10 25.96 9.60
CA GLY A 155 -15.41 27.03 8.65
C GLY A 155 -14.67 26.95 7.31
N ILE A 156 -13.94 25.86 7.05
CA ILE A 156 -13.27 25.61 5.77
C ILE A 156 -14.33 25.24 4.73
N ARG A 157 -14.20 25.86 3.56
CA ARG A 157 -15.09 25.60 2.42
C ARG A 157 -14.69 24.28 1.77
N ASP A 158 -15.61 23.33 1.72
CA ASP A 158 -15.39 21.99 1.13
C ASP A 158 -14.98 22.00 -0.36
N PHE A 159 -15.05 23.17 -1.03
CA PHE A 159 -14.71 23.37 -2.44
C PHE A 159 -13.37 24.08 -2.67
N ILE A 160 -12.67 24.50 -1.61
CA ILE A 160 -11.26 24.89 -1.74
C ILE A 160 -10.50 23.60 -1.99
N VAL A 161 -9.69 23.58 -3.06
CA VAL A 161 -8.75 22.49 -3.30
C VAL A 161 -7.87 22.42 -2.05
N ASN A 162 -8.10 21.39 -1.22
CA ASN A 162 -7.34 21.03 -0.03
C ASN A 162 -7.75 21.72 1.30
N GLU A 163 -8.76 21.17 2.00
CA GLU A 163 -9.13 21.56 3.38
C GLU A 163 -7.91 21.53 4.33
N ASP A 164 -7.04 20.54 4.14
CA ASP A 164 -5.82 20.38 4.92
C ASP A 164 -4.82 21.53 4.69
N GLU A 165 -4.74 22.06 3.47
CA GLU A 165 -3.88 23.21 3.15
C GLU A 165 -4.33 24.46 3.91
N VAL A 166 -5.63 24.73 3.99
CA VAL A 166 -6.19 25.86 4.75
C VAL A 166 -5.88 25.71 6.23
N SER A 167 -6.08 24.51 6.78
CA SER A 167 -5.74 24.19 8.17
C SER A 167 -4.25 24.35 8.47
N ILE A 168 -3.36 23.94 7.56
CA ILE A 168 -1.90 24.14 7.68
C ILE A 168 -1.56 25.63 7.68
N ASN A 169 -2.12 26.40 6.75
CA ASN A 169 -1.86 27.83 6.63
C ASN A 169 -2.31 28.61 7.87
N ARG A 170 -3.48 28.28 8.42
CA ARG A 170 -3.98 28.79 9.70
C ARG A 170 -3.03 28.48 10.87
N ARG A 171 -2.55 27.23 10.97
CA ARG A 171 -1.58 26.84 12.01
C ARG A 171 -0.24 27.57 11.87
N LYS A 172 0.27 27.75 10.65
CA LYS A 172 1.48 28.56 10.40
C LYS A 172 1.30 30.01 10.88
N LEU A 173 0.15 30.63 10.60
CA LEU A 173 -0.13 31.98 11.10
C LEU A 173 -0.15 32.04 12.63
N LEU A 174 -0.76 31.06 13.32
CA LEU A 174 -0.75 30.96 14.78
C LEU A 174 0.66 30.80 15.36
N ILE A 175 1.51 29.98 14.72
CA ILE A 175 2.92 29.83 15.10
C ILE A 175 3.66 31.17 14.97
N SER A 176 3.36 31.94 13.93
CA SER A 176 3.96 33.26 13.68
C SER A 176 3.58 34.28 14.77
N LEU A 177 2.29 34.37 15.09
CA LEU A 177 1.78 35.21 16.19
C LEU A 177 2.43 34.87 17.53
N THR A 178 2.59 33.58 17.80
CA THR A 178 3.17 33.11 19.07
C THR A 178 4.67 33.39 19.14
N HIS A 179 5.41 33.22 18.04
CA HIS A 179 6.83 33.55 17.96
C HIS A 179 7.08 35.05 18.22
N LEU A 180 6.27 35.93 17.63
CA LEU A 180 6.35 37.37 17.89
C LEU A 180 6.09 37.70 19.37
N SER A 181 5.10 37.02 19.97
CA SER A 181 4.78 37.16 21.40
C SER A 181 5.94 36.72 22.30
N HIS A 182 6.63 35.60 21.98
CA HIS A 182 7.81 35.14 22.72
C HIS A 182 9.01 36.09 22.57
N THR A 183 9.18 36.69 21.40
CA THR A 183 10.28 37.64 21.13
C THR A 183 10.00 39.07 21.61
N GLY A 184 8.85 39.31 22.24
CA GLY A 184 8.44 40.62 22.74
C GLY A 184 8.20 41.65 21.64
N LYS A 185 8.04 41.21 20.38
CA LYS A 185 7.70 42.09 19.26
C LYS A 185 6.22 42.42 19.29
N MET A 186 5.88 43.66 18.93
CA MET A 186 4.48 44.08 18.78
C MET A 186 3.80 43.27 17.68
N LEU A 187 2.58 42.81 17.96
CA LEU A 187 1.73 42.10 17.01
C LEU A 187 1.04 43.09 16.08
N THR A 188 1.79 43.67 15.14
CA THR A 188 1.22 44.48 14.06
C THR A 188 0.94 43.62 12.83
N LYS A 189 0.03 44.06 11.95
CA LYS A 189 -0.23 43.33 10.69
C LYS A 189 1.07 43.07 9.92
N ALA A 190 1.90 44.10 9.76
CA ALA A 190 3.18 43.99 9.08
C ALA A 190 4.08 42.92 9.72
N ASN A 191 4.28 42.98 11.04
CA ASN A 191 5.15 42.02 11.73
C ASN A 191 4.63 40.58 11.63
N VAL A 192 3.32 40.38 11.72
CA VAL A 192 2.68 39.06 11.62
C VAL A 192 2.88 38.48 10.22
N ILE A 193 2.67 39.28 9.17
CA ILE A 193 2.87 38.86 7.78
C ILE A 193 4.33 38.56 7.50
N ASP A 194 5.26 39.43 7.91
CA ASP A 194 6.71 39.21 7.73
C ASP A 194 7.16 37.91 8.39
N GLN A 195 6.71 37.64 9.62
CA GLN A 195 7.03 36.40 10.33
C GLN A 195 6.43 35.17 9.66
N ALA A 196 5.20 35.28 9.14
CA ALA A 196 4.54 34.21 8.42
C ALA A 196 5.29 33.85 7.12
N VAL A 197 5.77 34.85 6.39
CA VAL A 197 6.61 34.65 5.19
C VAL A 197 7.91 33.94 5.54
N MET A 198 8.56 34.30 6.67
CA MET A 198 9.79 33.62 7.12
C MET A 198 9.61 32.12 7.37
N ILE A 199 8.42 31.68 7.79
CA ILE A 199 8.09 30.26 7.98
C ILE A 199 7.42 29.62 6.76
N SER A 200 7.62 30.20 5.57
CA SER A 200 7.11 29.67 4.30
C SER A 200 5.58 29.64 4.20
N LEU A 201 4.90 30.68 4.70
CA LEU A 201 3.51 30.99 4.34
C LEU A 201 3.52 32.13 3.31
N PRO A 202 3.06 31.92 2.06
CA PRO A 202 3.05 32.98 1.05
C PRO A 202 2.29 34.23 1.52
N GLU A 203 2.83 35.42 1.22
CA GLU A 203 2.30 36.70 1.72
C GLU A 203 0.79 36.87 1.45
N ALA A 204 0.34 36.59 0.23
CA ALA A 204 -1.06 36.68 -0.15
C ALA A 204 -1.96 35.76 0.69
N ILE A 205 -1.46 34.58 1.06
CA ILE A 205 -2.17 33.61 1.91
C ILE A 205 -2.13 34.04 3.37
N ALA A 206 -1.00 34.57 3.85
CA ALA A 206 -0.89 35.10 5.20
C ALA A 206 -1.88 36.26 5.44
N VAL A 207 -2.00 37.18 4.47
CA VAL A 207 -2.93 38.31 4.52
C VAL A 207 -4.38 37.85 4.54
N SER A 208 -4.76 36.90 3.67
CA SER A 208 -6.13 36.39 3.64
C SER A 208 -6.47 35.61 4.92
N THR A 209 -5.54 34.79 5.42
CA THR A 209 -5.72 34.00 6.66
C THR A 209 -5.84 34.90 7.88
N LEU A 210 -5.05 35.97 7.97
CA LEU A 210 -5.13 36.93 9.08
C LEU A 210 -6.48 37.65 9.07
N LYS A 211 -6.91 38.11 7.90
CA LYS A 211 -8.23 38.73 7.73
C LYS A 211 -9.35 37.78 8.16
N GLU A 212 -9.26 36.53 7.75
CA GLU A 212 -10.24 35.50 8.12
C GLU A 212 -10.32 35.28 9.64
N PHE A 213 -9.18 35.22 10.34
CA PHE A 213 -9.17 35.10 11.81
C PHE A 213 -9.78 36.31 12.52
N VAL A 214 -9.68 37.51 11.96
CA VAL A 214 -10.35 38.70 12.49
C VAL A 214 -11.86 38.63 12.23
N GLU A 215 -12.29 38.23 11.03
CA GLU A 215 -13.70 38.06 10.67
C GLU A 215 -14.40 36.97 11.52
N ARG A 216 -13.68 35.87 11.81
CA ARG A 216 -14.12 34.78 12.69
C ARG A 216 -13.97 35.11 14.18
N GLU A 217 -13.52 36.32 14.51
CA GLU A 217 -13.29 36.76 15.88
C GLU A 217 -12.35 35.86 16.69
N VAL A 218 -11.44 35.15 16.04
CA VAL A 218 -10.33 34.44 16.72
C VAL A 218 -9.31 35.47 17.21
N LEU A 219 -9.09 36.51 16.39
CA LEU A 219 -8.24 37.65 16.67
C LEU A 219 -9.07 38.94 16.67
N THR A 220 -8.59 39.95 17.40
CA THR A 220 -9.15 41.31 17.41
C THR A 220 -8.17 42.27 16.75
N GLU A 221 -8.69 43.24 16.02
CA GLU A 221 -7.91 44.28 15.36
C GLU A 221 -8.24 45.65 15.97
N SER A 222 -7.21 46.41 16.37
CA SER A 222 -7.33 47.81 16.78
C SER A 222 -6.31 48.66 16.03
N GLY A 223 -6.74 49.30 14.94
CA GLY A 223 -5.82 50.00 14.04
C GLY A 223 -4.90 49.01 13.32
N ASP A 224 -3.60 49.06 13.61
CA ASP A 224 -2.62 48.12 13.06
C ASP A 224 -2.25 46.98 14.03
N GLU A 225 -2.73 47.06 15.28
CA GLU A 225 -2.46 46.06 16.31
C GLU A 225 -3.43 44.89 16.25
N ILE A 226 -2.88 43.69 16.42
CA ILE A 226 -3.57 42.41 16.45
C ILE A 226 -3.43 41.82 17.86
N ASP A 227 -4.52 41.33 18.43
CA ASP A 227 -4.49 40.55 19.67
C ASP A 227 -5.42 39.34 19.59
N PHE A 228 -5.27 38.42 20.54
CA PHE A 228 -6.13 37.25 20.64
C PHE A 228 -7.43 37.63 21.35
N LYS A 229 -8.59 37.29 20.76
CA LYS A 229 -9.87 37.49 21.44
C LYS A 229 -9.94 36.68 22.73
N VAL A 230 -9.49 35.43 22.68
CA VAL A 230 -9.47 34.50 23.81
C VAL A 230 -8.05 34.42 24.38
N LEU A 231 -7.79 35.07 25.51
CA LEU A 231 -6.46 35.07 26.14
C LEU A 231 -6.08 33.69 26.69
N PHE A 232 -7.05 32.85 27.07
CA PHE A 232 -6.78 31.46 27.44
C PHE A 232 -6.09 30.67 26.31
N PHE A 233 -6.51 30.91 25.05
CA PHE A 233 -5.88 30.31 23.88
C PHE A 233 -4.47 30.87 23.63
N LYS A 234 -4.28 32.18 23.82
CA LYS A 234 -2.96 32.83 23.76
C LYS A 234 -1.99 32.22 24.76
N ASP A 235 -2.41 32.08 26.02
CA ASP A 235 -1.60 31.50 27.09
C ASP A 235 -1.23 30.04 26.75
N TRP A 236 -2.17 29.25 26.20
CA TRP A 236 -1.90 27.88 25.77
C TRP A 236 -0.87 27.78 24.64
N LEU A 237 -0.98 28.64 23.61
CA LEU A 237 -0.01 28.69 22.53
C LEU A 237 1.41 28.97 23.06
N ILE A 238 1.52 29.93 23.98
CA ILE A 238 2.79 30.38 24.58
C ILE A 238 3.39 29.30 25.50
N ALA A 239 2.56 28.58 26.26
CA ALA A 239 3.01 27.60 27.25
C ALA A 239 3.51 26.26 26.66
N GLY A 240 3.29 26.02 25.36
CA GLY A 240 3.73 24.78 24.69
C GLY A 240 2.83 24.30 23.55
N GLY A 241 1.73 25.00 23.26
CA GLY A 241 0.84 24.68 22.15
C GLY A 241 1.53 24.67 20.79
N ILE A 242 2.59 25.47 20.59
CA ILE A 242 3.37 25.48 19.33
C ILE A 242 3.94 24.09 18.99
N GLU A 243 4.53 23.37 19.96
CA GLU A 243 5.16 22.08 19.67
C GLU A 243 4.09 21.03 19.31
N LYS A 244 2.93 21.08 19.98
CA LYS A 244 1.76 20.27 19.60
C LYS A 244 1.31 20.56 18.17
N LEU A 245 1.20 21.84 17.79
CA LEU A 245 0.86 22.24 16.43
C LEU A 245 1.90 21.77 15.39
N LYS A 246 3.20 21.78 15.72
CA LYS A 246 4.28 21.31 14.83
C LYS A 246 4.28 19.80 14.64
N THR A 247 4.10 19.02 15.71
CA THR A 247 4.07 17.54 15.62
C THR A 247 2.93 17.08 14.71
N THR A 248 1.74 17.66 14.85
CA THR A 248 0.58 17.35 14.03
C THR A 248 0.75 17.77 12.55
N LEU A 249 1.60 18.76 12.25
CA LEU A 249 1.95 19.14 10.88
C LEU A 249 2.85 18.08 10.21
N ILE A 250 3.86 17.56 10.92
CA ILE A 250 4.79 16.55 10.41
C ILE A 250 4.09 15.21 10.12
N GLU A 251 3.15 14.81 10.98
CA GLU A 251 2.36 13.59 10.79
C GLU A 251 1.40 13.68 9.60
N SER A 252 0.80 14.85 9.38
CA SER A 252 -0.05 15.15 8.22
C SER A 252 0.76 15.09 6.92
N ASP A 253 1.91 15.78 6.86
CA ASP A 253 2.77 15.79 5.67
C ASP A 253 3.20 14.37 5.27
N ARG A 254 3.47 13.50 6.26
CA ARG A 254 3.83 12.10 5.99
C ARG A 254 2.65 11.30 5.44
N LEU A 255 1.46 11.48 6.02
CA LEU A 255 0.25 10.82 5.55
C LEU A 255 -0.11 11.28 4.12
N ASP A 256 0.01 12.57 3.85
CA ASP A 256 -0.24 13.16 2.53
C ASP A 256 0.75 12.67 1.49
N GLN A 257 2.04 12.57 1.84
CA GLN A 257 3.05 11.96 0.98
C GLN A 257 2.73 10.49 0.71
N GLU A 258 2.28 9.73 1.70
CA GLU A 258 1.86 8.33 1.52
C GLU A 258 0.64 8.22 0.59
N VAL A 259 -0.37 9.08 0.76
CA VAL A 259 -1.57 9.13 -0.10
C VAL A 259 -1.21 9.53 -1.54
N ILE A 260 -0.37 10.55 -1.72
CA ILE A 260 0.09 11.00 -3.05
C ILE A 260 0.90 9.88 -3.72
N ALA A 261 1.86 9.29 -3.01
CA ALA A 261 2.65 8.18 -3.52
C ALA A 261 1.76 6.98 -3.89
N ASN A 262 0.72 6.71 -3.10
CA ASN A 262 -0.27 5.67 -3.42
C ASN A 262 -1.11 6.01 -4.66
N LYS A 263 -1.53 7.27 -4.86
CA LYS A 263 -2.24 7.69 -6.08
C LYS A 263 -1.33 7.61 -7.32
N LEU A 264 -0.06 7.99 -7.20
CA LEU A 264 0.92 7.90 -8.30
C LEU A 264 1.26 6.44 -8.65
N ALA A 265 1.11 5.51 -7.71
CA ALA A 265 1.39 4.09 -7.93
C ALA A 265 0.30 3.34 -8.70
N ILE A 266 -0.85 3.97 -9.04
CA ILE A 266 -1.96 3.33 -9.79
C ILE A 266 -1.48 2.75 -11.12
N ILE A 267 -1.65 1.44 -11.30
CA ILE A 267 -1.34 0.73 -12.54
C ILE A 267 -2.44 1.01 -13.56
N ARG A 268 -2.07 1.55 -14.71
CA ARG A 268 -3.04 1.92 -15.75
C ARG A 268 -3.40 0.71 -16.61
N SER A 269 -4.61 0.72 -17.16
CA SER A 269 -5.10 -0.34 -18.06
C SER A 269 -4.19 -0.54 -19.28
N GLU A 270 -3.59 0.53 -19.80
CA GLU A 270 -2.65 0.46 -20.92
C GLU A 270 -1.36 -0.29 -20.57
N GLU A 271 -0.91 -0.20 -19.32
CA GLU A 271 0.28 -0.93 -18.85
C GLU A 271 0.01 -2.43 -18.81
N ILE A 272 -1.18 -2.83 -18.32
CA ILE A 272 -1.60 -4.22 -18.28
C ILE A 272 -1.79 -4.76 -19.69
N ASN A 273 -2.49 -4.02 -20.57
CA ASN A 273 -2.67 -4.40 -21.97
C ASN A 273 -1.34 -4.61 -22.68
N LYS A 274 -0.36 -3.73 -22.44
CA LYS A 274 0.98 -3.85 -23.03
C LYS A 274 1.71 -5.10 -22.51
N LEU A 275 1.55 -5.41 -21.23
CA LEU A 275 2.17 -6.59 -20.62
C LEU A 275 1.58 -7.91 -21.16
N THR A 276 0.26 -8.03 -21.20
CA THR A 276 -0.40 -9.30 -21.56
C THR A 276 -0.37 -9.56 -23.07
N LYS A 277 -0.12 -8.54 -23.90
CA LYS A 277 -0.10 -8.68 -25.37
C LYS A 277 0.91 -9.72 -25.87
N ASP A 278 2.04 -9.83 -25.17
CA ASP A 278 3.14 -10.72 -25.56
C ASP A 278 3.06 -12.09 -24.86
N TRP A 279 2.05 -12.32 -24.01
CA TRP A 279 1.88 -13.59 -23.30
C TRP A 279 1.16 -14.62 -24.16
N SER A 280 1.62 -15.87 -24.05
CA SER A 280 0.95 -17.01 -24.66
C SER A 280 -0.27 -17.44 -23.84
N ALA A 281 -1.13 -18.28 -24.43
CA ALA A 281 -2.21 -18.90 -23.67
C ALA A 281 -1.65 -19.88 -22.64
N TYR A 282 -2.09 -19.78 -21.38
CA TYR A 282 -1.76 -20.74 -20.33
C TYR A 282 -2.86 -21.81 -20.27
N ARG A 283 -2.50 -23.07 -20.46
CA ARG A 283 -3.42 -24.21 -20.57
C ARG A 283 -4.54 -24.00 -21.59
N GLY A 284 -4.21 -23.30 -22.69
CA GLY A 284 -5.16 -22.95 -23.74
C GLY A 284 -6.11 -21.79 -23.42
N LEU A 285 -5.96 -21.15 -22.26
CA LEU A 285 -6.73 -19.97 -21.86
C LEU A 285 -5.87 -18.71 -21.94
N GLU A 286 -6.41 -17.67 -22.56
CA GLU A 286 -5.76 -16.36 -22.60
C GLU A 286 -5.78 -15.71 -21.21
N ILE A 287 -4.67 -15.09 -20.82
CA ILE A 287 -4.58 -14.33 -19.58
C ILE A 287 -5.10 -12.92 -19.84
N THR A 288 -6.35 -12.67 -19.47
CA THR A 288 -7.02 -11.40 -19.69
C THR A 288 -6.52 -10.30 -18.76
N THR A 289 -6.72 -9.05 -19.17
CA THR A 289 -6.35 -7.87 -18.39
C THR A 289 -7.15 -7.78 -17.08
N ASP A 290 -8.40 -8.26 -17.10
CA ASP A 290 -9.22 -8.37 -15.89
C ASP A 290 -8.70 -9.44 -14.93
N LYS A 291 -8.16 -10.57 -15.42
CA LYS A 291 -7.51 -11.58 -14.57
C LYS A 291 -6.27 -11.00 -13.89
N VAL A 292 -5.46 -10.24 -14.62
CA VAL A 292 -4.29 -9.54 -14.05
C VAL A 292 -4.72 -8.52 -13.00
N ARG A 293 -5.76 -7.71 -13.28
CA ARG A 293 -6.26 -6.71 -12.33
C ARG A 293 -6.80 -7.36 -11.06
N ALA A 294 -7.63 -8.40 -11.18
CA ALA A 294 -8.14 -9.15 -10.04
C ALA A 294 -7.01 -9.80 -9.21
N TRP A 295 -5.94 -10.28 -9.87
CA TRP A 295 -4.76 -10.76 -9.17
C TRP A 295 -4.03 -9.65 -8.39
N LEU A 296 -3.85 -8.47 -8.98
CA LEU A 296 -3.21 -7.33 -8.33
C LEU A 296 -4.04 -6.81 -7.14
N GLU A 297 -5.36 -6.72 -7.27
CA GLU A 297 -6.25 -6.21 -6.21
C GLU A 297 -6.14 -7.00 -4.89
N GLN A 298 -5.78 -8.28 -4.94
CA GLN A 298 -5.58 -9.12 -3.75
C GLN A 298 -4.41 -8.65 -2.84
N PHE A 299 -3.55 -7.76 -3.31
CA PHE A 299 -2.41 -7.21 -2.54
C PHE A 299 -2.72 -5.90 -1.79
N GLY A 300 -3.91 -5.33 -1.96
CA GLY A 300 -4.34 -4.13 -1.25
C GLY A 300 -3.96 -2.82 -1.95
N ASP A 301 -3.21 -1.94 -1.27
CA ASP A 301 -2.91 -0.59 -1.75
C ASP A 301 -2.09 -0.56 -3.06
N ASN A 302 -2.15 0.54 -3.80
CA ASN A 302 -1.55 0.66 -5.14
C ASN A 302 -0.03 0.54 -5.10
N GLN A 303 0.64 0.92 -4.00
CA GLN A 303 2.09 0.73 -3.88
C GLN A 303 2.45 -0.76 -3.86
N LYS A 304 1.72 -1.57 -3.08
CA LYS A 304 1.88 -3.03 -3.05
C LYS A 304 1.56 -3.64 -4.41
N GLN A 305 0.45 -3.22 -5.03
CA GLN A 305 0.10 -3.67 -6.38
C GLN A 305 1.23 -3.37 -7.38
N ARG A 306 1.81 -2.17 -7.34
CA ARG A 306 2.91 -1.77 -8.23
C ARG A 306 4.14 -2.65 -8.07
N LEU A 307 4.49 -3.04 -6.84
CA LEU A 307 5.59 -3.98 -6.59
C LEU A 307 5.32 -5.34 -7.24
N MET A 308 4.10 -5.85 -7.14
CA MET A 308 3.71 -7.15 -7.72
C MET A 308 3.57 -7.08 -9.24
N PHE A 309 3.12 -5.94 -9.78
CA PHE A 309 3.12 -5.68 -11.20
C PHE A 309 4.53 -5.71 -11.79
N LYS A 310 5.51 -5.14 -11.07
CA LYS A 310 6.93 -5.20 -11.46
C LYS A 310 7.46 -6.63 -11.55
N LEU A 311 6.96 -7.55 -10.71
CA LEU A 311 7.29 -8.99 -10.83
C LEU A 311 6.83 -9.51 -12.19
N ILE A 312 5.54 -9.36 -12.49
CA ILE A 312 4.98 -9.95 -13.71
C ILE A 312 5.48 -9.26 -14.99
N GLN A 313 5.94 -8.01 -14.91
CA GLN A 313 6.67 -7.34 -16.00
C GLN A 313 8.00 -8.02 -16.37
N HIS A 314 8.62 -8.74 -15.43
CA HIS A 314 9.88 -9.47 -15.63
C HIS A 314 9.68 -10.99 -15.64
N LEU A 315 8.42 -11.43 -15.75
CA LEU A 315 8.08 -12.83 -15.91
C LEU A 315 8.53 -13.33 -17.28
N HIS A 316 9.25 -14.44 -17.31
CA HIS A 316 9.53 -15.16 -18.54
C HIS A 316 8.43 -16.20 -18.77
N PHE A 317 7.50 -15.87 -19.67
CA PHE A 317 6.46 -16.79 -20.11
C PHE A 317 6.89 -17.41 -21.45
N TYR A 318 7.30 -18.68 -21.41
CA TYR A 318 7.61 -19.47 -22.59
C TYR A 318 6.36 -19.70 -23.44
N SER A 319 6.47 -19.45 -24.74
CA SER A 319 5.49 -19.86 -25.75
C SER A 319 5.72 -21.31 -26.22
N ASP A 320 4.69 -21.95 -26.79
CA ASP A 320 4.85 -23.26 -27.44
C ASP A 320 5.90 -23.22 -28.57
N PHE A 321 5.97 -22.10 -29.29
CA PHE A 321 6.95 -21.89 -30.36
C PHE A 321 8.39 -21.84 -29.82
N GLU A 322 8.62 -21.12 -28.72
CA GLU A 322 9.93 -21.09 -28.06
C GLU A 322 10.31 -22.47 -27.54
N LEU A 323 9.39 -23.20 -26.93
CA LEU A 323 9.65 -24.56 -26.43
C LEU A 323 10.11 -25.50 -27.55
N VAL A 324 9.44 -25.46 -28.71
CA VAL A 324 9.86 -26.20 -29.90
C VAL A 324 11.28 -25.81 -30.33
N GLY A 325 11.58 -24.50 -30.36
CA GLY A 325 12.93 -24.00 -30.62
C GLY A 325 13.97 -24.51 -29.61
N LYS A 326 13.61 -24.57 -28.33
CA LYS A 326 14.48 -25.08 -27.25
C LYS A 326 14.73 -26.57 -27.36
N MET A 327 13.78 -27.37 -27.84
CA MET A 327 14.01 -28.79 -28.14
C MET A 327 15.07 -28.99 -29.23
N LYS A 328 15.01 -28.20 -30.31
CA LYS A 328 16.05 -28.20 -31.37
C LYS A 328 17.40 -27.75 -30.84
N GLU A 329 17.42 -26.67 -30.06
CA GLU A 329 18.64 -26.15 -29.45
C GLU A 329 19.32 -27.21 -28.57
N LEU A 330 18.52 -27.88 -27.73
CA LEU A 330 18.99 -28.92 -26.82
C LEU A 330 19.60 -30.11 -27.58
N TYR A 331 18.90 -30.59 -28.60
CA TYR A 331 19.41 -31.66 -29.44
C TYR A 331 20.70 -31.27 -30.17
N ASN A 332 20.82 -30.03 -30.66
CA ASN A 332 22.04 -29.54 -31.27
C ASN A 332 23.22 -29.50 -30.28
N LYS A 333 22.97 -29.14 -29.01
CA LYS A 333 23.99 -29.21 -27.94
C LYS A 333 24.44 -30.66 -27.70
N ILE A 334 23.50 -31.60 -27.63
CA ILE A 334 23.79 -33.03 -27.47
C ILE A 334 24.55 -33.59 -28.68
N LYS A 335 24.15 -33.22 -29.90
CA LYS A 335 24.78 -33.68 -31.15
C LYS A 335 26.23 -33.25 -31.30
N LYS A 336 26.61 -32.08 -30.79
CA LYS A 336 28.02 -31.65 -30.75
C LYS A 336 28.86 -32.65 -29.96
N ASN A 337 28.38 -33.13 -28.83
CA ASN A 337 29.08 -34.14 -28.04
C ASN A 337 29.26 -35.46 -28.80
N PHE A 338 28.26 -35.91 -29.57
CA PHE A 338 28.40 -37.12 -30.41
C PHE A 338 29.50 -36.95 -31.47
N THR A 339 29.61 -35.75 -32.04
CA THR A 339 30.64 -35.45 -33.04
C THR A 339 32.03 -35.43 -32.41
N GLU A 340 32.15 -34.81 -31.23
CA GLU A 340 33.41 -34.72 -30.48
C GLU A 340 33.88 -36.06 -29.91
N SER A 341 32.95 -36.97 -29.57
CA SER A 341 33.27 -38.33 -29.10
C SER A 341 33.58 -39.32 -30.23
N GLY A 342 33.54 -38.89 -31.51
CA GLY A 342 33.76 -39.76 -32.66
C GLY A 342 32.61 -40.74 -32.94
N SER A 343 31.46 -40.57 -32.26
CA SER A 343 30.25 -41.38 -32.41
C SER A 343 29.46 -40.94 -33.64
N VAL A 344 30.06 -41.11 -34.82
CA VAL A 344 29.48 -40.66 -36.10
C VAL A 344 28.47 -41.69 -36.60
N ARG A 345 27.22 -41.25 -36.79
CA ARG A 345 26.15 -42.05 -37.42
C ARG A 345 26.52 -42.39 -38.87
N LEU A 346 26.58 -43.68 -39.20
CA LEU A 346 26.58 -44.15 -40.57
C LEU A 346 25.13 -44.17 -41.08
N ILE A 347 24.73 -43.17 -41.87
CA ILE A 347 23.41 -43.13 -42.51
C ILE A 347 23.40 -44.17 -43.65
N LYS A 348 22.60 -45.24 -43.52
CA LYS A 348 22.33 -46.19 -44.60
C LYS A 348 20.98 -45.83 -45.27
N GLY A 349 21.02 -45.28 -46.49
CA GLY A 349 19.82 -45.06 -47.31
C GLY A 349 18.90 -43.91 -46.86
N ARG A 350 17.59 -44.03 -47.10
CA ARG A 350 16.54 -43.01 -46.83
C ARG A 350 15.99 -43.02 -45.39
N GLU A 351 16.74 -43.49 -44.40
CA GLU A 351 16.29 -43.46 -43.00
C GLU A 351 16.58 -42.09 -42.35
N PHE A 352 15.61 -41.18 -42.39
CA PHE A 352 15.71 -39.88 -41.71
C PHE A 352 15.56 -40.01 -40.19
N THR A 353 14.72 -40.94 -39.70
CA THR A 353 14.44 -41.12 -38.26
C THR A 353 15.62 -41.67 -37.45
N ARG A 354 15.86 -41.09 -36.27
CA ARG A 354 16.88 -41.52 -35.30
C ARG A 354 16.35 -42.67 -34.45
N LYS A 355 16.77 -43.89 -34.79
CA LYS A 355 16.47 -45.11 -34.03
C LYS A 355 17.51 -45.44 -32.97
N ASP A 356 18.64 -44.75 -32.99
CA ASP A 356 19.82 -44.93 -32.13
C ASP A 356 19.80 -44.08 -30.85
N ILE A 357 18.77 -43.24 -30.69
CA ILE A 357 18.56 -42.40 -29.51
C ILE A 357 17.32 -42.88 -28.77
N LEU A 358 17.44 -43.07 -27.46
CA LEU A 358 16.36 -43.33 -26.52
C LEU A 358 16.09 -42.05 -25.72
N VAL A 359 14.83 -41.67 -25.59
CA VAL A 359 14.39 -40.47 -24.86
C VAL A 359 13.52 -40.89 -23.68
N SER A 360 13.77 -40.28 -22.52
CA SER A 360 13.02 -40.49 -21.30
C SER A 360 12.97 -39.20 -20.48
N TYR A 361 12.48 -39.29 -19.26
CA TYR A 361 12.34 -38.20 -18.29
C TYR A 361 12.78 -38.72 -16.91
N LEU A 362 12.89 -37.87 -15.89
CA LEU A 362 13.40 -38.29 -14.58
C LEU A 362 12.31 -38.58 -13.54
N GLU A 363 11.09 -38.13 -13.75
CA GLU A 363 10.04 -38.25 -12.75
C GLU A 363 9.23 -39.56 -12.90
N ASP A 364 9.00 -40.27 -11.80
CA ASP A 364 8.27 -41.56 -11.73
C ASP A 364 6.75 -41.48 -12.02
N SER A 365 6.22 -40.32 -12.45
CA SER A 365 4.80 -40.17 -12.74
C SER A 365 4.55 -39.67 -14.17
N PRO A 366 3.87 -40.46 -15.02
CA PRO A 366 3.46 -40.04 -16.36
C PRO A 366 2.51 -38.83 -16.39
N ALA A 367 1.95 -38.45 -15.24
CA ALA A 367 1.04 -37.30 -15.09
C ALA A 367 1.75 -35.96 -14.93
N LYS A 368 3.08 -35.94 -14.86
CA LYS A 368 3.90 -34.72 -14.77
C LYS A 368 4.42 -34.28 -16.14
N SER A 369 4.96 -33.07 -16.21
CA SER A 369 5.39 -32.43 -17.47
C SER A 369 6.44 -33.23 -18.25
N GLY A 370 7.36 -33.93 -17.57
CA GLY A 370 8.49 -34.61 -18.19
C GLY A 370 8.14 -35.53 -19.37
N ALA A 371 7.03 -36.28 -19.29
CA ALA A 371 6.60 -37.17 -20.37
C ALA A 371 6.18 -36.40 -21.64
N GLU A 372 5.52 -35.26 -21.48
CA GLU A 372 5.13 -34.40 -22.60
C GLU A 372 6.35 -33.77 -23.27
N TYR A 373 7.31 -33.29 -22.48
CA TYR A 373 8.55 -32.70 -22.99
C TYR A 373 9.44 -33.73 -23.69
N ALA A 374 9.53 -34.95 -23.17
CA ALA A 374 10.23 -36.05 -23.83
C ALA A 374 9.62 -36.38 -25.20
N LYS A 375 8.28 -36.40 -25.29
CA LYS A 375 7.59 -36.60 -26.56
C LYS A 375 7.82 -35.43 -27.53
N LEU A 376 7.68 -34.19 -27.07
CA LEU A 376 7.93 -32.99 -27.86
C LEU A 376 9.36 -32.98 -28.41
N PHE A 377 10.34 -33.31 -27.58
CA PHE A 377 11.73 -33.43 -27.99
C PHE A 377 11.93 -34.48 -29.07
N ALA A 378 11.30 -35.65 -28.94
CA ALA A 378 11.43 -36.73 -29.92
C ALA A 378 10.78 -36.39 -31.26
N ASP A 379 9.57 -35.84 -31.24
CA ASP A 379 8.84 -35.44 -32.44
C ASP A 379 9.61 -34.35 -33.21
N GLU A 380 10.12 -33.34 -32.50
CA GLU A 380 10.80 -32.20 -33.12
C GLU A 380 12.18 -32.54 -33.70
N ASN A 381 12.83 -33.58 -33.18
CA ASN A 381 14.19 -33.99 -33.58
C ASN A 381 14.22 -35.30 -34.40
N GLU A 382 13.08 -35.70 -34.95
CA GLU A 382 12.92 -36.89 -35.81
C GLU A 382 13.38 -38.20 -35.12
N ILE A 383 13.18 -38.31 -33.81
CA ILE A 383 13.50 -39.53 -33.06
C ILE A 383 12.36 -40.52 -33.22
N PHE A 384 12.70 -41.80 -33.33
CA PHE A 384 11.69 -42.84 -33.51
C PHE A 384 10.74 -42.87 -32.30
N TYR A 385 9.43 -42.66 -32.52
CA TYR A 385 8.46 -42.49 -31.43
C TYR A 385 8.42 -43.63 -30.39
N LYS A 386 8.73 -44.88 -30.77
CA LYS A 386 8.82 -46.01 -29.82
C LYS A 386 10.01 -45.93 -28.88
N ASN A 387 10.99 -45.09 -29.21
CA ASN A 387 12.14 -44.76 -28.37
C ASN A 387 11.80 -43.63 -27.38
N VAL A 388 10.54 -43.27 -27.17
CA VAL A 388 10.13 -42.48 -26.00
C VAL A 388 9.60 -43.45 -24.96
N VAL A 389 10.36 -43.65 -23.88
CA VAL A 389 10.13 -44.73 -22.93
C VAL A 389 10.15 -44.18 -21.50
N ALA A 390 9.20 -44.64 -20.68
CA ALA A 390 9.14 -44.29 -19.26
C ALA A 390 10.35 -44.86 -18.48
N PRO A 391 10.76 -44.23 -17.36
CA PRO A 391 11.98 -44.59 -16.63
C PRO A 391 12.05 -46.08 -16.26
N GLU A 392 10.93 -46.68 -15.86
CA GLU A 392 10.86 -48.06 -15.37
C GLU A 392 11.03 -49.11 -16.48
N LYS A 393 10.94 -48.68 -17.74
CA LYS A 393 11.08 -49.56 -18.91
C LYS A 393 12.43 -49.40 -19.61
N LEU A 394 13.29 -48.48 -19.16
CA LEU A 394 14.55 -48.14 -19.80
C LEU A 394 15.50 -49.34 -19.93
N ASP A 395 15.77 -50.02 -18.80
CA ASP A 395 16.71 -51.14 -18.73
C ASP A 395 16.30 -52.27 -19.71
N ARG A 396 15.05 -52.73 -19.60
CA ARG A 396 14.49 -53.74 -20.50
C ARG A 396 14.49 -53.30 -21.97
N TYR A 397 14.28 -52.01 -22.26
CA TYR A 397 14.30 -51.52 -23.65
C TYR A 397 15.71 -51.54 -24.22
N LEU A 398 16.72 -51.13 -23.44
CA LEU A 398 18.13 -51.16 -23.83
C LEU A 398 18.67 -52.58 -24.01
N GLU A 399 18.21 -53.53 -23.19
CA GLU A 399 18.55 -54.94 -23.38
C GLU A 399 18.09 -55.49 -24.74
N ASN A 400 16.88 -55.10 -25.17
CA ASN A 400 16.27 -55.58 -26.41
C ASN A 400 16.71 -54.79 -27.66
N ASN A 401 17.27 -53.58 -27.51
CA ASN A 401 17.62 -52.69 -28.62
C ASN A 401 19.09 -52.28 -28.55
N LYS A 402 19.99 -53.17 -29.00
CA LYS A 402 21.45 -52.96 -29.00
C LYS A 402 21.95 -51.86 -29.95
N ASN A 403 21.06 -51.29 -30.77
CA ASN A 403 21.36 -50.18 -31.67
C ASN A 403 21.24 -48.79 -31.00
N ILE A 404 20.87 -48.73 -29.71
CA ILE A 404 20.81 -47.48 -28.96
C ILE A 404 22.21 -47.12 -28.45
N HIS A 405 22.65 -45.89 -28.76
CA HIS A 405 23.96 -45.36 -28.36
C HIS A 405 23.85 -44.14 -27.45
N SER A 406 22.65 -43.60 -27.28
CA SER A 406 22.40 -42.44 -26.43
C SER A 406 21.06 -42.55 -25.72
N VAL A 407 21.05 -42.25 -24.43
CA VAL A 407 19.86 -42.04 -23.61
C VAL A 407 19.80 -40.58 -23.20
N ILE A 408 18.68 -39.92 -23.50
CA ILE A 408 18.46 -38.50 -23.23
C ILE A 408 17.27 -38.37 -22.27
N PHE A 409 17.52 -37.86 -21.08
CA PHE A 409 16.49 -37.44 -20.14
C PHE A 409 16.11 -35.99 -20.42
N ILE A 410 14.82 -35.70 -20.54
CA ILE A 410 14.29 -34.36 -20.83
C ILE A 410 13.51 -33.83 -19.62
N ASP A 411 13.68 -32.54 -19.34
CA ASP A 411 12.97 -31.81 -18.28
C ASP A 411 12.67 -30.37 -18.69
N ASP A 412 11.69 -29.75 -18.01
CA ASP A 412 11.32 -28.36 -18.26
C ASP A 412 12.22 -27.39 -17.47
N PHE A 413 12.43 -27.65 -16.19
CA PHE A 413 13.14 -26.71 -15.31
C PHE A 413 14.01 -27.37 -14.23
N ILE A 414 15.20 -26.81 -14.00
CA ILE A 414 15.98 -27.12 -12.80
C ILE A 414 16.17 -25.90 -11.90
N GLY A 415 15.49 -25.90 -10.75
CA GLY A 415 15.63 -24.88 -9.71
C GLY A 415 16.84 -25.09 -8.82
N SER A 416 16.69 -25.86 -7.73
CA SER A 416 17.75 -26.15 -6.76
C SER A 416 18.59 -27.39 -7.10
N GLY A 417 18.12 -28.20 -8.06
CA GLY A 417 18.73 -29.46 -8.50
C GLY A 417 18.54 -30.65 -7.55
N ASN A 418 17.91 -30.48 -6.38
CA ASN A 418 17.72 -31.58 -5.43
C ASN A 418 16.88 -32.71 -6.03
N SER A 419 15.69 -32.40 -6.56
CA SER A 419 14.79 -33.39 -7.15
C SER A 419 15.45 -34.16 -8.29
N SER A 420 16.19 -33.48 -9.18
CA SER A 420 16.93 -34.14 -10.26
C SER A 420 18.02 -35.08 -9.73
N ILE A 421 18.71 -34.68 -8.65
CA ILE A 421 19.72 -35.53 -8.00
C ILE A 421 19.06 -36.77 -7.40
N ASP A 422 17.95 -36.61 -6.68
CA ASP A 422 17.26 -37.71 -6.01
C ASP A 422 16.73 -38.72 -7.04
N ASN A 423 16.07 -38.22 -8.09
CA ASN A 423 15.57 -39.06 -9.18
C ASN A 423 16.71 -39.80 -9.92
N LEU A 424 17.82 -39.12 -10.23
CA LEU A 424 18.98 -39.75 -10.87
C LEU A 424 19.63 -40.80 -9.96
N ASN A 425 19.72 -40.55 -8.66
CA ASN A 425 20.25 -41.52 -7.71
C ASN A 425 19.35 -42.76 -7.62
N GLN A 426 18.03 -42.57 -7.52
CA GLN A 426 17.06 -43.66 -7.48
C GLN A 426 17.13 -44.50 -8.76
N LEU A 427 17.19 -43.87 -9.92
CA LEU A 427 17.31 -44.55 -11.20
C LEU A 427 18.61 -45.37 -11.30
N PHE A 428 19.71 -44.83 -10.78
CA PHE A 428 20.99 -45.53 -10.73
C PHE A 428 20.97 -46.72 -9.76
N GLU A 429 20.43 -46.54 -8.55
CA GLU A 429 20.30 -47.62 -7.56
C GLU A 429 19.43 -48.76 -8.07
N GLN A 430 18.40 -48.44 -8.85
CA GLN A 430 17.49 -49.42 -9.43
C GLN A 430 18.11 -50.14 -10.65
N TYR A 431 18.86 -49.44 -11.49
CA TYR A 431 19.41 -49.98 -12.75
C TYR A 431 20.91 -49.69 -12.93
N PRO A 432 21.81 -50.16 -12.03
CA PRO A 432 23.23 -49.80 -12.07
C PRO A 432 23.93 -50.26 -13.35
N LYS A 433 23.60 -51.48 -13.82
CA LYS A 433 24.18 -52.06 -15.05
C LYS A 433 23.94 -51.23 -16.30
N MET A 434 22.82 -50.51 -16.34
CA MET A 434 22.49 -49.62 -17.47
C MET A 434 23.56 -48.53 -17.61
N PHE A 435 23.97 -47.92 -16.51
CA PHE A 435 24.93 -46.81 -16.47
C PHE A 435 26.39 -47.27 -16.60
N GLU A 436 26.67 -48.56 -16.41
CA GLU A 436 27.99 -49.16 -16.62
C GLU A 436 28.28 -49.48 -18.09
N ASN A 437 27.27 -49.41 -18.97
CA ASN A 437 27.42 -49.73 -20.38
C ASN A 437 28.25 -48.66 -21.12
N PRO A 438 29.48 -48.98 -21.59
CA PRO A 438 30.35 -48.01 -22.24
C PRO A 438 29.88 -47.60 -23.65
N ASP A 439 29.00 -48.38 -24.27
CA ASP A 439 28.48 -48.13 -25.62
C ASP A 439 27.30 -47.13 -25.62
N VAL A 440 26.84 -46.72 -24.44
CA VAL A 440 25.69 -45.83 -24.25
C VAL A 440 26.11 -44.56 -23.54
N SER A 441 25.85 -43.42 -24.18
CA SER A 441 26.03 -42.09 -23.59
C SER A 441 24.76 -41.61 -22.90
N PHE A 442 24.88 -41.01 -21.71
CA PHE A 442 23.76 -40.49 -20.94
C PHE A 442 23.78 -38.96 -20.92
N HIS A 443 22.65 -38.36 -21.29
CA HIS A 443 22.47 -36.92 -21.33
C HIS A 443 21.25 -36.52 -20.52
N TYR A 444 21.35 -35.42 -19.79
CA TYR A 444 20.22 -34.78 -19.12
C TYR A 444 20.04 -33.38 -19.70
N GLY A 445 18.95 -33.18 -20.41
CA GLY A 445 18.68 -31.95 -21.13
C GLY A 445 17.46 -31.22 -20.57
N VAL A 446 17.64 -29.94 -20.28
CA VAL A 446 16.63 -29.12 -19.60
C VAL A 446 16.44 -27.81 -20.34
N VAL A 447 15.19 -27.36 -20.48
CA VAL A 447 14.87 -26.10 -21.16
C VAL A 447 15.47 -24.90 -20.42
N SER A 448 15.24 -24.78 -19.12
CA SER A 448 15.73 -23.64 -18.34
C SER A 448 16.19 -24.04 -16.94
N GLY A 449 17.12 -23.31 -16.35
CA GLY A 449 17.48 -23.55 -14.96
C GLY A 449 18.74 -22.85 -14.47
N PHE A 450 18.97 -22.93 -13.15
CA PHE A 450 20.08 -22.24 -12.52
C PHE A 450 21.42 -22.94 -12.76
N GLN A 451 22.44 -22.14 -13.07
CA GLN A 451 23.82 -22.60 -13.22
C GLN A 451 24.34 -23.31 -11.96
N GLU A 452 23.95 -22.81 -10.79
CA GLU A 452 24.27 -23.44 -9.49
C GLU A 452 23.72 -24.88 -9.40
N ALA A 453 22.47 -25.09 -9.81
CA ALA A 453 21.85 -26.41 -9.83
C ALA A 453 22.55 -27.36 -10.81
N LYS A 454 22.89 -26.89 -12.01
CA LYS A 454 23.70 -27.68 -12.95
C LYS A 454 25.03 -28.08 -12.33
N HIS A 455 25.74 -27.14 -11.71
CA HIS A 455 27.03 -27.42 -11.05
C HIS A 455 26.89 -28.45 -9.93
N LYS A 456 25.82 -28.36 -9.14
CA LYS A 456 25.50 -29.28 -8.06
C LYS A 456 25.22 -30.71 -8.57
N ILE A 457 24.39 -30.84 -9.62
CA ILE A 457 24.09 -32.13 -10.25
C ILE A 457 25.37 -32.74 -10.81
N VAL A 458 26.14 -32.00 -11.61
CA VAL A 458 27.38 -32.50 -12.22
C VAL A 458 28.39 -32.94 -11.15
N THR A 459 28.56 -32.17 -10.08
CA THR A 459 29.47 -32.52 -8.98
C THR A 459 29.03 -33.79 -8.26
N LYS A 460 27.72 -33.97 -8.02
CA LYS A 460 27.17 -35.18 -7.41
C LYS A 460 27.33 -36.40 -8.32
N MET A 461 27.02 -36.28 -9.62
CA MET A 461 27.16 -37.38 -10.58
C MET A 461 28.62 -37.82 -10.73
N LYS A 462 29.57 -36.87 -10.77
CA LYS A 462 31.01 -37.18 -10.75
C LYS A 462 31.43 -37.97 -9.50
N ARG A 463 30.92 -37.61 -8.32
CA ARG A 463 31.20 -38.35 -7.06
C ARG A 463 30.67 -39.78 -7.10
N LEU A 464 29.54 -40.01 -7.76
CA LEU A 464 28.96 -41.34 -7.96
C LEU A 464 29.59 -42.09 -9.14
N LYS A 465 30.60 -41.51 -9.81
CA LYS A 465 31.22 -42.04 -11.04
C LYS A 465 30.21 -42.27 -12.17
N LEU A 466 29.13 -41.51 -12.19
CA LEU A 466 28.11 -41.54 -13.24
C LEU A 466 28.48 -40.57 -14.34
N ASN A 467 28.64 -41.09 -15.56
CA ASN A 467 28.96 -40.28 -16.73
C ASN A 467 27.67 -39.77 -17.39
N ILE A 468 27.05 -38.75 -16.77
CA ILE A 468 25.87 -38.05 -17.31
C ILE A 468 26.24 -36.61 -17.65
N ILE A 469 25.95 -36.19 -18.89
CA ILE A 469 26.22 -34.83 -19.36
C ILE A 469 24.97 -33.98 -19.25
N VAL A 470 25.03 -32.91 -18.45
CA VAL A 470 23.91 -32.00 -18.20
C VAL A 470 23.94 -30.80 -19.16
N HIS A 471 22.83 -30.58 -19.86
CA HIS A 471 22.62 -29.53 -20.84
C HIS A 471 21.49 -28.61 -20.38
N LEU A 472 21.73 -27.29 -20.41
CA LEU A 472 20.71 -26.26 -20.19
C LEU A 472 20.60 -25.42 -21.46
N CYS A 473 19.38 -25.12 -21.91
CA CYS A 473 19.17 -24.14 -22.97
C CYS A 473 19.31 -22.72 -22.43
N ASP A 474 18.37 -22.31 -21.58
CA ASP A 474 18.40 -21.02 -20.91
C ASP A 474 19.05 -21.13 -19.54
N LEU A 475 20.10 -20.34 -19.33
CA LEU A 475 20.91 -20.38 -18.12
C LEU A 475 20.53 -19.20 -17.22
N LEU A 476 20.15 -19.52 -15.99
CA LEU A 476 19.85 -18.55 -14.96
C LEU A 476 21.00 -18.49 -13.95
N ASP A 477 21.22 -17.30 -13.40
CA ASP A 477 22.21 -17.07 -12.35
C ASP A 477 21.55 -16.41 -11.12
N ASP A 478 22.37 -16.04 -10.13
CA ASP A 478 21.88 -15.45 -8.88
C ASP A 478 21.08 -14.15 -9.09
N SER A 479 21.33 -13.42 -10.18
CA SER A 479 20.63 -12.18 -10.50
C SER A 479 19.21 -12.40 -11.04
N ASP A 480 18.88 -13.64 -11.43
CA ASP A 480 17.53 -14.06 -11.81
C ASP A 480 16.66 -14.48 -10.61
N LYS A 481 17.25 -14.56 -9.40
CA LYS A 481 16.48 -14.71 -8.15
C LYS A 481 15.85 -13.37 -7.78
N VAL A 482 14.52 -13.30 -7.79
CA VAL A 482 13.81 -12.02 -7.74
C VAL A 482 14.09 -11.19 -6.49
N PHE A 483 14.25 -11.84 -5.34
CA PHE A 483 14.56 -11.16 -4.08
C PHE A 483 16.00 -11.41 -3.61
N GLY A 484 16.85 -11.94 -4.49
CA GLY A 484 18.29 -12.07 -4.25
C GLY A 484 18.99 -10.71 -4.19
N ASP A 485 20.17 -10.67 -3.57
CA ASP A 485 20.91 -9.41 -3.39
C ASP A 485 21.33 -8.77 -4.72
N ASN A 486 21.56 -9.60 -5.73
CA ASN A 486 21.92 -9.23 -7.09
C ASN A 486 20.71 -9.16 -8.05
N SER A 487 19.48 -9.13 -7.54
CA SER A 487 18.25 -9.14 -8.35
C SER A 487 18.27 -8.08 -9.46
N LYS A 488 18.03 -8.52 -10.70
CA LYS A 488 17.84 -7.62 -11.87
C LYS A 488 16.59 -6.75 -11.75
N ILE A 489 15.61 -7.14 -10.93
CA ILE A 489 14.28 -6.52 -10.84
C ILE A 489 14.23 -5.45 -9.75
N PHE A 490 14.80 -5.76 -8.57
CA PHE A 490 14.79 -4.86 -7.42
C PHE A 490 16.21 -4.47 -7.02
N SER A 491 16.72 -3.42 -7.66
CA SER A 491 18.02 -2.83 -7.35
C SER A 491 18.03 -2.06 -6.02
N ALA A 492 16.92 -1.44 -5.63
CA ALA A 492 16.79 -0.72 -4.37
C ALA A 492 16.49 -1.70 -3.21
N PRO A 493 17.34 -1.79 -2.16
CA PRO A 493 17.16 -2.76 -1.08
C PRO A 493 15.83 -2.63 -0.33
N ALA A 494 15.37 -1.38 -0.10
CA ALA A 494 14.10 -1.13 0.60
C ALA A 494 12.89 -1.58 -0.23
N GLU A 495 12.91 -1.35 -1.55
CA GLU A 495 11.88 -1.82 -2.47
C GLU A 495 11.86 -3.35 -2.52
N ARG A 496 13.04 -3.98 -2.66
CA ARG A 496 13.23 -5.43 -2.65
C ARG A 496 12.67 -6.07 -1.38
N TYR A 497 12.98 -5.50 -0.22
CA TYR A 497 12.51 -6.00 1.07
C TYR A 497 10.98 -5.96 1.16
N ARG A 498 10.35 -4.84 0.74
CA ARG A 498 8.88 -4.71 0.74
C ARG A 498 8.23 -5.73 -0.19
N ALA A 499 8.74 -5.89 -1.41
CA ALA A 499 8.22 -6.86 -2.37
C ALA A 499 8.39 -8.31 -1.85
N ARG A 500 9.55 -8.64 -1.28
CA ARG A 500 9.82 -9.95 -0.67
C ARG A 500 8.87 -10.23 0.49
N ALA A 501 8.68 -9.26 1.38
CA ALA A 501 7.80 -9.41 2.55
C ALA A 501 6.35 -9.68 2.11
N LEU A 502 5.87 -8.99 1.07
CA LEU A 502 4.53 -9.20 0.53
C LEU A 502 4.39 -10.60 -0.09
N ALA A 503 5.31 -10.98 -0.99
CA ALA A 503 5.30 -12.31 -1.60
C ALA A 503 5.42 -13.44 -0.55
N TYR A 504 6.24 -13.25 0.47
CA TYR A 504 6.41 -14.21 1.57
C TYR A 504 5.15 -14.34 2.42
N PHE A 505 4.49 -13.23 2.76
CA PHE A 505 3.26 -13.22 3.56
C PHE A 505 2.15 -14.03 2.88
N HIS A 506 1.83 -13.72 1.63
CA HIS A 506 0.82 -14.47 0.87
C HIS A 506 1.31 -15.91 0.58
N GLY A 507 2.57 -16.06 0.20
CA GLY A 507 3.19 -17.36 -0.10
C GLY A 507 3.17 -18.34 1.08
N THR A 508 3.26 -17.87 2.33
CA THR A 508 3.20 -18.73 3.53
C THR A 508 1.82 -19.35 3.72
N ASN A 509 0.76 -18.63 3.31
CA ASN A 509 -0.62 -19.12 3.36
C ASN A 509 -0.94 -20.09 2.21
N LEU A 510 -0.11 -20.10 1.16
CA LEU A 510 -0.25 -20.97 0.00
C LEU A 510 0.60 -22.23 0.15
N VAL A 511 1.91 -22.05 0.33
CA VAL A 511 2.91 -23.13 0.42
C VAL A 511 3.82 -22.84 1.62
N LYS A 512 3.35 -23.22 2.81
CA LYS A 512 4.00 -22.92 4.11
C LYS A 512 5.51 -23.20 4.15
N ASN A 513 5.95 -24.30 3.55
CA ASN A 513 7.36 -24.71 3.61
C ASN A 513 8.24 -24.02 2.56
N ASN A 514 7.65 -23.48 1.49
CA ASN A 514 8.36 -22.87 0.37
C ASN A 514 7.63 -21.61 -0.12
N PRO A 515 7.47 -20.59 0.74
CA PRO A 515 6.62 -19.42 0.46
C PRO A 515 7.15 -18.57 -0.71
N LEU A 516 8.43 -18.71 -1.07
CA LEU A 516 9.05 -18.04 -2.21
C LEU A 516 9.50 -19.02 -3.31
N GLY A 517 8.90 -20.21 -3.33
CA GLY A 517 9.26 -21.28 -4.27
C GLY A 517 10.24 -22.29 -3.68
N TYR A 518 10.17 -23.52 -4.19
CA TYR A 518 10.99 -24.63 -3.70
C TYR A 518 12.48 -24.34 -3.82
N GLY A 519 13.23 -24.63 -2.75
CA GLY A 519 14.68 -24.41 -2.71
C GLY A 519 15.10 -22.95 -2.71
N ASP A 520 14.19 -22.02 -2.40
CA ASP A 520 14.42 -20.56 -2.38
C ASP A 520 14.96 -20.04 -3.72
N CYS A 521 14.51 -20.64 -4.83
CA CYS A 521 14.91 -20.24 -6.18
C CYS A 521 14.26 -18.92 -6.60
N GLN A 522 13.07 -18.60 -6.08
CA GLN A 522 12.39 -17.33 -6.31
C GLN A 522 12.23 -17.01 -7.81
N SER A 523 11.97 -18.02 -8.65
CA SER A 523 11.93 -17.83 -10.11
C SER A 523 10.64 -17.17 -10.59
N LEU A 524 10.69 -16.55 -11.77
CA LEU A 524 9.54 -16.02 -12.49
C LEU A 524 9.44 -16.69 -13.87
N ILE A 525 9.36 -18.01 -13.87
CA ILE A 525 9.20 -18.81 -15.10
C ILE A 525 7.83 -19.43 -15.13
N VAL A 526 7.19 -19.31 -16.29
CA VAL A 526 5.91 -19.93 -16.64
C VAL A 526 6.05 -20.64 -17.97
N PHE A 527 5.63 -21.90 -18.02
CA PHE A 527 5.49 -22.65 -19.26
C PHE A 527 4.02 -22.69 -19.68
N PRO A 528 3.70 -22.97 -20.96
CA PRO A 528 2.32 -22.98 -21.47
C PRO A 528 1.36 -23.90 -20.70
N LYS A 529 1.87 -24.94 -20.02
CA LYS A 529 1.01 -25.94 -19.34
C LYS A 529 1.28 -26.07 -17.84
N THR A 530 2.49 -25.72 -17.41
CA THR A 530 2.98 -25.94 -16.05
C THR A 530 3.76 -24.73 -15.54
N ILE A 531 3.81 -24.60 -14.22
CA ILE A 531 4.68 -23.64 -13.55
C ILE A 531 5.59 -24.43 -12.63
N PRO A 532 6.92 -24.26 -12.72
CA PRO A 532 7.84 -24.89 -11.79
C PRO A 532 7.50 -24.48 -10.36
N ASN A 533 7.50 -25.43 -9.43
CA ASN A 533 7.27 -25.14 -8.02
C ASN A 533 8.38 -24.28 -7.38
N ASN A 534 9.47 -24.05 -8.10
CA ASN A 534 10.53 -23.10 -7.80
C ASN A 534 10.12 -21.64 -8.03
N SER A 535 9.06 -21.40 -8.81
CA SER A 535 8.47 -20.09 -9.02
C SER A 535 7.58 -19.69 -7.85
N LEU A 536 7.33 -18.39 -7.71
CA LEU A 536 6.60 -17.83 -6.57
C LEU A 536 5.17 -18.43 -6.46
N PRO A 537 4.78 -19.02 -5.31
CA PRO A 537 3.45 -19.61 -5.11
C PRO A 537 2.28 -18.67 -5.40
N ILE A 538 2.45 -17.36 -5.16
CA ILE A 538 1.45 -16.32 -5.44
C ILE A 538 1.00 -16.28 -6.91
N LEU A 539 1.77 -16.87 -7.82
CA LEU A 539 1.46 -16.91 -9.25
C LEU A 539 0.60 -18.12 -9.66
N TRP A 540 0.66 -19.24 -8.93
CA TRP A 540 0.16 -20.54 -9.43
C TRP A 540 -0.59 -21.39 -8.39
N SER A 541 -0.39 -21.15 -7.10
CA SER A 541 -1.09 -21.87 -6.04
C SER A 541 -2.40 -21.17 -5.72
N ASP A 542 -3.45 -21.94 -5.45
CA ASP A 542 -4.75 -21.45 -5.04
C ASP A 542 -5.10 -21.88 -3.61
N ASN A 543 -6.03 -21.15 -3.00
CA ASN A 543 -6.77 -21.59 -1.83
C ASN A 543 -8.13 -20.85 -1.80
N LYS A 544 -8.87 -20.91 -0.69
CA LYS A 544 -10.19 -20.25 -0.57
C LYS A 544 -10.11 -18.72 -0.65
N ASP A 545 -8.98 -18.15 -0.26
CA ASP A 545 -8.76 -16.71 -0.09
C ASP A 545 -7.80 -16.13 -1.14
N TRP A 546 -7.34 -16.96 -2.09
CA TRP A 546 -6.34 -16.59 -3.09
C TRP A 546 -6.63 -17.19 -4.46
N GLN A 547 -6.71 -16.32 -5.46
CA GLN A 547 -6.85 -16.69 -6.86
C GLN A 547 -5.53 -16.43 -7.60
N PRO A 548 -4.82 -17.47 -8.09
CA PRO A 548 -3.57 -17.31 -8.80
C PRO A 548 -3.75 -16.70 -10.19
N LEU A 549 -2.68 -16.09 -10.69
CA LEU A 549 -2.67 -15.53 -12.04
C LEU A 549 -2.67 -16.60 -13.13
N PHE A 550 -2.03 -17.74 -12.88
CA PHE A 550 -1.87 -18.82 -13.85
C PHE A 550 -2.61 -20.08 -13.43
#